data_AF-A0A7J7XPX2-F1
#
_entry.id   AF-A0A7J7XPX2-F1
#
_cell.length_a   1.000
_cell.length_b   1.000
_cell.length_c   1.000
_cell.angle_alpha   90.00
_cell.angle_beta   90.00
_cell.angle_gamma   90.00
#
_symmetry.space_group_name_H-M   'P 1'
#
loop_
_entity.id
_entity.type
_entity.pdbx_description
1 polymer ?
#
loop_
_entity_poly.entity_id
_entity_poly.type
_entity_poly.pdbx_seq_one_letter_code
_entity_poly.pdbx_strand_id
1 'polypeptide(L)' 'MIFFDDEMRNIVDVSKLGVTCIHVQNGMNLQTLTQGLETFTKAQARP' A
#
# COMPACT_ATOMS: atom_id res chain seq x y z
N MET A 1 7.67 -1.93 5.37
CA MET A 1 6.34 -2.51 5.66
C MET A 1 5.37 -2.07 4.59
N ILE A 2 4.45 -2.94 4.18
CA ILE A 2 3.36 -2.64 3.25
C ILE A 2 2.02 -2.84 3.97
N PHE A 3 1.04 -1.97 3.70
CA PHE A 3 -0.27 -1.96 4.33
C PHE A 3 -1.37 -1.80 3.28
N PHE A 4 -2.42 -2.61 3.38
CA PHE A 4 -3.58 -2.61 2.48
C PHE A 4 -4.82 -2.36 3.32
N ASP A 5 -5.64 -1.38 2.95
CA ASP A 5 -6.85 -1.01 3.67
C ASP A 5 -7.85 -0.35 2.70
N ASP A 6 -9.14 -0.55 2.93
CA ASP A 6 -10.22 0.01 2.12
C ASP A 6 -10.75 1.36 2.63
N GLU A 7 -10.37 1.75 3.85
CA GLU A 7 -10.67 3.05 4.42
C GLU A 7 -9.55 4.05 4.13
N MET A 8 -9.84 5.08 3.34
CA MET A 8 -8.87 6.10 2.94
C MET A 8 -8.25 6.82 4.14
N ARG A 9 -9.00 6.96 5.25
CA ARG A 9 -8.47 7.56 6.48
C ARG A 9 -7.27 6.78 7.04
N ASN A 10 -7.37 5.45 7.10
CA ASN A 10 -6.30 4.59 7.59
C ASN A 10 -5.06 4.70 6.69
N ILE A 11 -5.25 4.78 5.38
CA ILE A 11 -4.17 4.97 4.40
C ILE A 11 -3.42 6.27 4.68
N VAL A 12 -4.13 7.38 4.84
CA VAL A 12 -3.52 8.70 5.11
C VAL A 12 -2.77 8.69 6.44
N ASP A 13 -3.34 8.12 7.50
CA ASP A 13 -2.73 8.15 8.82
C ASP A 13 -1.52 7.22 8.93
N VAL A 14 -1.59 5.99 8.41
CA VAL A 14 -0.49 5.01 8.46
C VAL A 14 0.65 5.40 7.52
N SER A 15 0.37 6.07 6.40
CA SER A 15 1.43 6.51 5.46
C SER A 15 2.43 7.49 6.09
N LYS A 16 1.98 8.29 7.08
CA LYS A 16 2.85 9.22 7.84
C LYS A 16 3.94 8.50 8.65
N LEU A 17 3.77 7.20 8.90
CA LEU A 17 4.74 6.36 9.59
C LEU A 17 5.81 5.76 8.66
N GLY A 18 5.83 6.17 7.38
CA GLY A 18 6.76 5.64 6.36
C GLY A 18 6.37 4.28 5.80
N VAL A 19 5.13 3.83 6.05
CA VAL A 19 4.59 2.57 5.52
C VAL A 19 4.07 2.79 4.10
N THR A 20 4.37 1.86 3.19
CA THR A 20 3.77 1.87 1.85
C THR A 20 2.31 1.44 1.97
N CYS A 21 1.38 2.37 1.78
CA CYS A 21 -0.04 2.14 1.94
C CYS A 21 -0.74 2.04 0.58
N ILE A 22 -1.54 1.02 0.39
CA ILE A 22 -2.31 0.75 -0.84
C ILE A 22 -3.80 0.81 -0.49
N HIS A 23 -4.53 1.78 -1.07
CA HIS A 23 -5.97 1.87 -0.90
C HIS A 23 -6.69 0.83 -1.76
N VAL A 24 -7.58 0.04 -1.16
CA VAL A 24 -8.25 -1.09 -1.82
C VAL A 24 -9.75 -0.86 -1.89
N GLN A 25 -10.34 -0.76 -3.08
CA GLN A 25 -11.77 -0.39 -3.20
C GLN A 25 -12.74 -1.57 -3.24
N ASN A 26 -12.27 -2.79 -3.57
CA ASN A 26 -13.14 -3.96 -3.79
C ASN A 26 -12.60 -5.22 -3.09
N GLY A 27 -12.06 -5.04 -1.88
CA GLY A 27 -11.38 -6.09 -1.15
C GLY A 27 -10.10 -6.58 -1.83
N MET A 28 -9.38 -7.45 -1.13
CA MET A 28 -8.11 -7.97 -1.61
C MET A 28 -8.30 -9.04 -2.69
N ASN A 29 -7.47 -8.95 -3.73
CA ASN A 29 -7.29 -9.99 -4.73
C ASN A 29 -5.81 -10.09 -5.13
N LEU A 30 -5.47 -11.11 -5.92
CA LEU A 30 -4.08 -11.35 -6.34
C LEU A 30 -3.50 -10.19 -7.18
N GLN A 31 -4.32 -9.53 -8.00
CA GLN A 31 -3.86 -8.39 -8.79
C GLN A 31 -3.47 -7.21 -7.88
N THR A 32 -4.29 -6.89 -6.89
CA THR A 32 -4.02 -5.83 -5.91
C THR A 32 -2.77 -6.14 -5.08
N LEU A 33 -2.59 -7.40 -4.68
CA LEU A 33 -1.38 -7.83 -3.99
C LEU A 33 -0.14 -7.61 -4.85
N THR A 34 -0.16 -8.07 -6.11
CA THR A 34 0.96 -7.91 -7.04
C THR A 34 1.31 -6.44 -7.28
N GLN A 35 0.31 -5.60 -7.56
CA GLN A 35 0.52 -4.15 -7.74
C GLN A 35 1.06 -3.47 -6.48
N GLY A 36 0.60 -3.89 -5.30
CA GLY A 36 1.12 -3.40 -4.02
C GLY A 36 2.60 -3.74 -3.83
N LEU A 37 2.99 -4.98 -4.11
CA LEU A 37 4.39 -5.43 -3.99
C LEU A 37 5.32 -4.72 -4.99
N GLU A 38 4.86 -4.49 -6.22
CA GLU A 38 5.60 -3.68 -7.20
C GLU A 38 5.79 -2.24 -6.71
N THR A 39 4.74 -1.65 -6.15
CA THR A 39 4.78 -0.29 -5.57
C THR A 39 5.76 -0.22 -4.41
N PHE A 40 5.73 -1.19 -3.51
CA PHE A 40 6.67 -1.29 -2.38
C PHE A 40 8.12 -1.41 -2.85
N THR A 41 8.38 -2.26 -3.84
CA THR A 41 9.73 -2.45 -4.40
C THR A 41 10.25 -1.15 -5.03
N LYS A 42 9.42 -0.42 -5.79
CA LYS A 42 9.77 0.89 -6.36
C LYS A 42 10.05 1.94 -5.29
N ALA A 43 9.32 1.91 -4.18
CA ALA A 43 9.54 2.82 -3.06
C ALA A 43 10.86 2.55 -2.31
N GLN A 44 11.27 1.28 -2.21
CA GLN A 44 12.55 0.89 -1.58
C GLN A 44 13.77 1.10 -2.49
N ALA A 45 13.58 1.16 -3.81
CA ALA A 45 14.65 1.35 -4.78
C ALA A 45 15.12 2.81 -4.92
N ARG A 46 14.55 3.75 -4.17
CA ARG A 46 15.01 5.15 -4.14
C ARG A 46 16.27 5.26 -3.26
N PRO A 47 17.38 5.83 -3.77
CA PRO A 47 18.61 6.03 -3.00
C PRO A 47 18.42 7.02 -1.85
#